data_AF-A0A1F9IZG0-F1
#
_entry.id   AF-A0A1F9IZG0-F1
#
_cell.length_a   1.000
_cell.length_b   1.000
_cell.length_c   1.000
_cell.angle_alpha   90.00
_cell.angle_beta   90.00
_cell.angle_gamma   90.00
#
_symmetry.space_group_name_H-M   'P 1'
#
loop_
_entity.id
_entity.type
_entity.pdbx_description
1 polymer ?
#
loop_
_entity_poly.entity_id
_entity_poly.type
_entity_poly.pdbx_seq_one_letter_code
_entity_poly.pdbx_strand_id
1 'polypeptide(L)'
;MDQITLLPIVESLLRIILGLRFLKSGISNVLKWPNAAQTASLIFPYGAYFFALVANVLLVAGAAGVTLGFQTPIAAVMLVAFLIPTFRLHYYWLQVLPASAKIIRESITRDEAKSQFKVFERQAIHSHDVGWEDNAVLLAASLYFTVRGCVAYGLDNLMAGWVIWLF
;
A
#
# COMPACT_ATOMS: atom_id res chain seq x y z
N MET A 1 8.66 31.71 9.82
CA MET A 1 9.32 30.83 8.84
C MET A 1 8.75 31.17 7.47
N ASP A 2 9.59 31.41 6.49
CA ASP A 2 9.18 31.72 5.12
C ASP A 2 8.84 30.44 4.34
N GLN A 3 8.17 30.59 3.21
CA GLN A 3 7.71 29.48 2.38
C GLN A 3 8.87 28.60 1.88
N ILE A 4 10.03 29.20 1.63
CA ILE A 4 11.26 28.53 1.18
C ILE A 4 11.74 27.49 2.20
N THR A 5 11.55 27.76 3.50
CA THR A 5 11.93 26.85 4.58
C THR A 5 10.80 25.87 4.94
N LEU A 6 9.55 26.35 4.94
CA LEU A 6 8.41 25.53 5.38
C LEU A 6 8.07 24.43 4.37
N LEU A 7 8.12 24.71 3.07
CA LEU A 7 7.73 23.75 2.04
C LEU A 7 8.59 22.47 2.07
N PRO A 8 9.94 22.53 2.08
CA PRO A 8 10.77 21.32 2.17
C PRO A 8 10.55 20.50 3.44
N ILE A 9 10.24 21.16 4.57
CA ILE A 9 9.91 20.47 5.82
C ILE A 9 8.61 19.68 5.67
N VAL A 10 7.56 20.32 5.14
CA VAL A 10 6.27 19.66 4.90
C VAL A 10 6.41 18.52 3.90
N GLU A 11 7.12 18.74 2.78
CA GLU A 11 7.39 17.69 1.78
C GLU A 11 8.14 16.50 2.40
N SER A 12 9.12 16.75 3.28
CA SER A 12 9.85 15.70 3.99
C SER A 12 8.97 14.93 4.97
N LEU A 13 8.09 15.61 5.70
CA LEU A 13 7.13 14.96 6.60
C LEU A 13 6.15 14.08 5.81
N LEU A 14 5.62 14.58 4.69
CA LEU A 14 4.73 13.81 3.81
C LEU A 14 5.44 12.56 3.26
N ARG A 15 6.70 12.69 2.84
CA ARG A 15 7.54 11.58 2.39
C ARG A 15 7.68 10.51 3.48
N ILE A 16 8.03 10.92 4.70
CA ILE A 16 8.21 10.02 5.83
C ILE A 16 6.90 9.32 6.20
N ILE A 17 5.79 10.05 6.27
CA ILE A 17 4.47 9.48 6.59
C ILE A 17 4.05 8.46 5.53
N LEU A 18 4.24 8.78 4.25
CA LEU A 18 3.97 7.88 3.14
C LEU A 18 4.78 6.58 3.28
N GLY A 19 6.09 6.70 3.45
CA GLY A 19 6.99 5.57 3.61
C GLY A 19 6.65 4.71 4.83
N LEU A 20 6.40 5.31 6.00
CA LEU A 20 6.04 4.58 7.22
C LEU A 20 4.72 3.81 7.07
N ARG A 21 3.72 4.38 6.38
CA ARG A 21 2.45 3.69 6.11
C ARG A 21 2.68 2.39 5.33
N PHE A 22 3.48 2.44 4.26
CA PHE A 22 3.81 1.26 3.46
C PHE A 22 4.72 0.28 4.20
N LEU A 23 5.67 0.78 5.00
CA LEU A 23 6.58 -0.07 5.76
C LEU A 23 5.81 -0.92 6.78
N LYS A 24 4.82 -0.34 7.47
CA LYS A 24 3.92 -1.06 8.36
C LYS A 24 3.16 -2.19 7.62
N SER A 25 2.69 -1.91 6.40
CA SER A 25 2.03 -2.91 5.56
C SER A 25 2.99 -4.05 5.16
N GLY A 26 4.19 -3.73 4.69
CA GLY A 26 5.20 -4.70 4.28
C GLY A 26 5.67 -5.59 5.42
N ILE A 27 5.99 -5.00 6.58
CA ILE A 27 6.33 -5.77 7.78
C ILE A 27 5.17 -6.71 8.17
N SER A 28 3.92 -6.23 8.11
CA SER A 28 2.78 -7.10 8.41
C SER A 28 2.64 -8.25 7.40
N ASN A 29 2.97 -8.06 6.14
CA ASN A 29 2.92 -9.12 5.12
C ASN A 29 3.98 -10.19 5.36
N VAL A 30 5.19 -9.80 5.78
CA VAL A 30 6.26 -10.72 6.20
C VAL A 30 5.81 -11.55 7.39
N LEU A 31 5.32 -10.89 8.45
CA LEU A 31 4.92 -11.56 9.70
C LEU A 31 3.72 -12.50 9.52
N LYS A 32 2.84 -12.22 8.56
CA LYS A 32 1.63 -13.01 8.28
C LYS A 32 1.81 -13.97 7.11
N TRP A 33 3.04 -14.22 6.67
CA TRP A 33 3.27 -15.23 5.63
C TRP A 33 2.75 -16.62 6.09
N PRO A 34 2.07 -17.40 5.24
CA PRO A 34 1.89 -17.26 3.79
C PRO A 34 0.61 -16.53 3.35
N ASN A 35 -0.11 -15.82 4.24
CA ASN A 35 -1.38 -15.18 3.89
C ASN A 35 -1.22 -14.16 2.74
N ALA A 36 -0.11 -13.43 2.70
CA ALA A 36 0.19 -12.51 1.60
C ALA A 36 0.31 -13.24 0.24
N ALA A 37 0.89 -14.45 0.23
CA ALA A 37 0.98 -15.30 -0.97
C ALA A 37 -0.38 -15.84 -1.40
N GLN A 38 -1.24 -16.19 -0.45
CA GLN A 38 -2.61 -16.61 -0.73
C GLN A 38 -3.45 -15.45 -1.29
N THR A 39 -3.26 -14.23 -0.80
CA THR A 39 -3.90 -13.05 -1.38
C THR A 39 -3.41 -12.80 -2.82
N ALA A 40 -2.11 -12.97 -3.07
CA ALA A 40 -1.55 -12.79 -4.41
C ALA A 40 -2.11 -13.80 -5.43
N SER A 41 -2.50 -15.02 -5.01
CA SER A 41 -3.05 -16.02 -5.92
C SER A 41 -4.40 -15.61 -6.53
N LEU A 42 -5.11 -14.67 -5.90
CA LEU A 42 -6.35 -14.09 -6.44
C LEU A 42 -6.12 -13.28 -7.73
N ILE A 43 -4.89 -12.77 -7.91
CA ILE A 43 -4.51 -11.94 -9.07
C ILE A 43 -3.56 -12.71 -9.99
N PHE A 44 -2.65 -13.48 -9.41
CA PHE A 44 -1.61 -14.24 -10.09
C PHE A 44 -1.79 -15.74 -9.81
N PRO A 45 -2.63 -16.44 -10.58
CA PRO A 45 -2.98 -17.84 -10.31
C PRO A 45 -1.77 -18.79 -10.45
N TYR A 46 -0.78 -18.41 -11.25
CA TYR A 46 0.49 -19.11 -11.38
C TYR A 46 1.61 -18.26 -10.77
N GLY A 47 2.47 -18.89 -9.95
CA GLY A 47 3.61 -18.19 -9.34
C GLY A 47 3.26 -17.23 -8.20
N ALA A 48 2.10 -17.40 -7.54
CA ALA A 48 1.63 -16.51 -6.46
C ALA A 48 2.69 -16.21 -5.38
N TYR A 49 3.46 -17.23 -4.96
CA TYR A 49 4.56 -17.06 -3.99
C TYR A 49 5.67 -16.14 -4.50
N PHE A 50 6.05 -16.26 -5.77
CA PHE A 50 7.05 -15.40 -6.39
C PHE A 50 6.53 -13.96 -6.47
N PHE A 51 5.32 -13.74 -6.97
CA PHE A 51 4.75 -12.39 -7.06
C PHE A 51 4.50 -11.76 -5.70
N ALA A 52 4.13 -12.55 -4.68
CA ALA A 52 4.00 -12.06 -3.32
C ALA A 52 5.35 -11.67 -2.71
N LEU A 53 6.41 -12.43 -3.00
CA LEU A 53 7.77 -12.05 -2.62
C LEU A 53 8.20 -10.74 -3.30
N VAL A 54 8.01 -10.63 -4.62
CA VAL A 54 8.31 -9.41 -5.38
C VAL A 54 7.52 -8.22 -4.83
N ALA A 55 6.21 -8.36 -4.64
CA ALA A 55 5.36 -7.32 -4.07
C ALA A 55 5.86 -6.88 -2.69
N ASN A 56 6.28 -7.83 -1.85
CA ASN A 56 6.80 -7.52 -0.53
C ASN A 56 8.18 -6.83 -0.58
N VAL A 57 9.05 -7.20 -1.52
CA VAL A 57 10.32 -6.49 -1.76
C VAL A 57 10.05 -5.06 -2.22
N LEU A 58 9.18 -4.88 -3.23
CA LEU A 58 8.78 -3.56 -3.72
C LEU A 58 8.24 -2.68 -2.57
N LEU A 59 7.39 -3.28 -1.74
CA LEU A 59 6.76 -2.61 -0.62
C LEU A 59 7.76 -2.23 0.48
N VAL A 60 8.56 -3.17 0.98
CA VAL A 60 9.48 -2.93 2.10
C VAL A 60 10.66 -2.06 1.67
N ALA A 61 11.33 -2.39 0.57
CA ALA A 61 12.49 -1.63 0.12
C ALA A 61 12.08 -0.26 -0.45
N GLY A 62 10.96 -0.18 -1.20
CA GLY A 62 10.40 1.09 -1.65
C GLY A 62 9.99 1.97 -0.47
N ALA A 63 9.31 1.42 0.54
CA ALA A 63 8.92 2.17 1.73
C ALA A 63 10.13 2.66 2.54
N ALA A 64 11.13 1.81 2.74
CA ALA A 64 12.34 2.19 3.47
C ALA A 64 13.12 3.28 2.72
N GLY A 65 13.30 3.12 1.40
CA GLY A 65 13.96 4.13 0.55
C GLY A 65 13.22 5.46 0.58
N VAL A 66 11.89 5.46 0.40
CA VAL A 66 11.08 6.67 0.51
C VAL A 66 11.18 7.27 1.92
N THR A 67 11.12 6.49 2.99
CA THR A 67 11.19 7.01 4.37
C THR A 67 12.53 7.66 4.70
N LEU A 68 13.64 7.04 4.27
CA LEU A 68 15.00 7.56 4.51
C LEU A 68 15.40 8.65 3.52
N GLY A 69 14.67 8.75 2.41
CA GLY A 69 14.98 9.66 1.32
C GLY A 69 16.22 9.17 0.59
N PHE A 70 16.26 7.87 0.30
CA PHE A 70 17.36 7.17 -0.37
C PHE A 70 16.85 6.57 -1.67
N GLN A 71 17.47 6.98 -2.79
CA GLN A 71 17.00 6.71 -4.14
C GLN A 71 15.50 7.00 -4.27
N THR A 72 15.05 8.14 -3.75
CA THR A 72 13.62 8.46 -3.59
C THR A 72 12.82 8.27 -4.88
N PRO A 73 13.31 8.69 -6.08
CA PRO A 73 12.59 8.43 -7.33
C PRO A 73 12.33 6.94 -7.60
N ILE A 74 13.37 6.10 -7.48
CA ILE A 74 13.26 4.65 -7.69
C ILE A 74 12.41 4.01 -6.60
N ALA A 75 12.64 4.36 -5.33
CA ALA A 75 11.92 3.82 -4.20
C ALA A 75 10.41 4.13 -4.31
N ALA A 76 10.06 5.33 -4.77
CA ALA A 76 8.68 5.71 -5.05
C ALA A 76 8.10 4.92 -6.24
N VAL A 77 8.88 4.64 -7.29
CA VAL A 77 8.44 3.76 -8.39
C VAL A 77 8.15 2.34 -7.90
N MET A 78 8.93 1.83 -6.96
CA MET A 78 8.65 0.51 -6.37
C MET A 78 7.28 0.49 -5.68
N LEU A 79 6.92 1.56 -4.97
CA LEU A 79 5.59 1.70 -4.37
C LEU A 79 4.48 1.83 -5.44
N VAL A 80 4.72 2.58 -6.51
CA VAL A 80 3.80 2.66 -7.66
C VAL A 80 3.56 1.27 -8.26
N ALA A 81 4.62 0.51 -8.52
CA ALA A 81 4.53 -0.84 -9.07
C ALA A 81 3.79 -1.81 -8.13
N PHE A 82 3.97 -1.66 -6.81
CA PHE A 82 3.23 -2.42 -5.81
C PHE A 82 1.73 -2.06 -5.79
N LEU A 83 1.38 -0.79 -5.93
CA LEU A 83 -0.01 -0.30 -5.84
C LEU A 83 -0.88 -0.71 -7.04
N ILE A 84 -0.34 -0.76 -8.25
CA ILE A 84 -1.15 -1.01 -9.46
C ILE A 84 -1.98 -2.32 -9.34
N PRO A 85 -1.40 -3.46 -8.91
CA PRO A 85 -2.18 -4.68 -8.72
C PRO A 85 -3.23 -4.59 -7.59
N THR A 86 -3.05 -3.75 -6.58
CA THR A 86 -3.96 -3.72 -5.42
C THR A 86 -5.35 -3.22 -5.80
N PHE A 87 -5.50 -2.35 -6.80
CA PHE A 87 -6.81 -1.93 -7.30
C PHE A 87 -7.65 -3.11 -7.78
N ARG A 88 -7.02 -4.08 -8.46
CA ARG A 88 -7.70 -5.30 -8.90
C ARG A 88 -8.09 -6.18 -7.72
N LEU A 89 -7.30 -6.19 -6.65
CA LEU A 89 -7.64 -6.89 -5.40
C LEU A 89 -8.91 -6.31 -4.76
N HIS A 90 -8.98 -4.99 -4.62
CA HIS A 90 -10.16 -4.31 -4.07
C HIS A 90 -11.40 -4.59 -4.91
N TYR A 91 -11.27 -4.47 -6.23
CA TYR A 91 -12.36 -4.79 -7.15
C TYR A 91 -12.84 -6.25 -7.02
N TYR A 92 -11.91 -7.21 -6.97
CA TYR A 92 -12.23 -8.62 -6.76
C TYR A 92 -13.05 -8.84 -5.48
N TRP A 93 -12.59 -8.27 -4.36
CA TRP A 93 -13.29 -8.44 -3.08
C TRP A 93 -14.66 -7.76 -3.05
N LEU A 94 -14.83 -6.60 -3.69
CA LEU A 94 -16.14 -5.96 -3.81
C LEU A 94 -17.15 -6.81 -4.58
N GLN A 95 -16.70 -7.66 -5.51
CA GLN A 95 -17.57 -8.60 -6.22
C GLN A 95 -17.86 -9.87 -5.43
N VAL A 96 -16.84 -10.41 -4.73
CA VAL A 96 -16.92 -11.74 -4.08
C VAL A 96 -17.48 -11.68 -2.66
N LEU A 97 -17.18 -10.62 -1.90
CA LEU A 97 -17.59 -10.49 -0.50
C LEU A 97 -19.10 -10.49 -0.30
N PRO A 98 -19.92 -9.76 -1.08
CA PRO A 98 -21.37 -9.74 -0.85
C PRO A 98 -22.01 -11.13 -0.99
N ALA A 99 -21.61 -11.88 -2.02
CA ALA A 99 -22.11 -13.23 -2.24
C ALA A 99 -21.65 -14.19 -1.12
N SER A 100 -20.37 -14.14 -0.76
CA SER A 100 -19.79 -15.00 0.29
C SER A 100 -20.39 -14.70 1.66
N ALA A 101 -20.54 -13.41 2.01
CA ALA A 101 -21.12 -12.98 3.26
C ALA A 101 -22.59 -13.39 3.39
N LYS A 102 -23.36 -13.32 2.30
CA LYS A 102 -24.74 -13.82 2.28
C LYS A 102 -24.81 -15.30 2.64
N ILE A 103 -23.99 -16.14 2.00
CA ILE A 103 -23.93 -17.59 2.27
C ILE A 103 -23.61 -17.85 3.74
N ILE A 104 -22.58 -17.17 4.27
CA ILE A 104 -22.17 -17.33 5.67
C ILE A 104 -23.30 -16.90 6.61
N ARG A 105 -23.91 -15.74 6.37
CA ARG A 105 -25.00 -15.21 7.21
C ARG A 105 -26.22 -16.12 7.26
N GLU A 106 -26.54 -16.78 6.15
CA GLU A 106 -27.64 -17.75 6.06
C GLU A 106 -27.33 -19.06 6.78
N SER A 107 -26.05 -19.41 6.94
CA SER A 107 -25.61 -20.58 7.72
C SER A 107 -25.58 -20.36 9.24
N ILE A 108 -25.68 -19.11 9.71
CA ILE A 108 -25.67 -18.78 11.14
C ILE A 108 -27.06 -19.01 11.74
N THR A 109 -27.15 -19.91 12.71
CA THR A 109 -28.40 -20.29 13.39
C THR A 109 -28.74 -19.42 14.60
N ARG A 110 -27.73 -18.80 15.25
CA ARG A 110 -27.93 -17.94 16.42
C ARG A 110 -28.21 -16.49 15.99
N ASP A 111 -29.36 -15.94 16.35
CA ASP A 111 -29.77 -14.58 15.95
C ASP A 111 -28.78 -13.50 16.40
N GLU A 112 -28.23 -13.62 17.60
CA GLU A 112 -27.22 -12.68 18.11
C GLU A 112 -25.96 -12.69 17.24
N ALA A 113 -25.42 -13.87 16.93
CA ALA A 113 -24.26 -14.02 16.07
C ALA A 113 -24.54 -13.52 14.64
N LYS A 114 -25.77 -13.72 14.15
CA LYS A 114 -26.20 -13.23 12.82
C LYS A 114 -26.25 -11.70 12.77
N SER A 115 -26.70 -11.06 13.86
CA SER A 115 -26.69 -9.60 14.00
C SER A 115 -25.27 -9.05 14.05
N GLN A 116 -24.39 -9.67 14.84
CA GLN A 116 -22.97 -9.30 14.90
C GLN A 116 -22.29 -9.45 13.54
N PHE A 117 -22.51 -10.56 12.85
CA PHE A 117 -21.95 -10.81 11.51
C PHE A 117 -22.39 -9.75 10.49
N LYS A 118 -23.62 -9.25 10.57
CA LYS A 118 -24.10 -8.17 9.69
C LYS A 118 -23.28 -6.88 9.83
N VAL A 119 -22.77 -6.58 11.04
CA VAL A 119 -21.88 -5.43 11.26
C VAL A 119 -20.51 -5.70 10.64
N PHE A 120 -19.95 -6.90 10.85
CA PHE A 120 -18.69 -7.31 10.24
C PHE A 120 -18.75 -7.30 8.70
N GLU A 121 -19.82 -7.83 8.11
CA GLU A 121 -20.09 -7.82 6.66
C GLU A 121 -20.02 -6.39 6.11
N ARG A 122 -20.73 -5.44 6.73
CA ARG A 122 -20.74 -4.04 6.30
C ARG A 122 -19.35 -3.41 6.40
N GLN A 123 -18.62 -3.66 7.49
CA GLN A 123 -17.27 -3.11 7.68
C GLN A 123 -16.28 -3.69 6.67
N ALA A 124 -16.35 -5.00 6.40
CA ALA A 124 -15.50 -5.66 5.42
C ALA A 124 -15.71 -5.06 4.01
N ILE A 125 -16.97 -4.95 3.56
CA ILE A 125 -17.29 -4.38 2.24
C ILE A 125 -16.83 -2.93 2.16
N HIS A 126 -17.15 -2.11 3.17
CA HIS A 126 -16.76 -0.71 3.22
C HIS A 126 -15.24 -0.52 3.21
N SER A 127 -14.48 -1.40 3.89
CA SER A 127 -13.02 -1.32 3.90
C SER A 127 -12.39 -1.51 2.51
N HIS A 128 -13.03 -2.29 1.64
CA HIS A 128 -12.54 -2.49 0.28
C HIS A 128 -12.93 -1.35 -0.66
N ASP A 129 -14.07 -0.72 -0.41
CA ASP A 129 -14.55 0.47 -1.13
C ASP A 129 -13.63 1.66 -0.87
N VAL A 130 -13.47 2.04 0.41
CA VAL A 130 -12.53 3.12 0.82
C VAL A 130 -11.08 2.75 0.51
N GLY A 131 -10.72 1.47 0.62
CA GLY A 131 -9.37 1.01 0.31
C GLY A 131 -8.97 1.25 -1.15
N TRP A 132 -9.94 1.27 -2.08
CA TRP A 132 -9.69 1.65 -3.47
C TRP A 132 -9.32 3.14 -3.58
N GLU A 133 -10.08 4.02 -2.95
CA GLU A 133 -9.85 5.47 -2.93
C GLU A 133 -8.52 5.82 -2.23
N ASP A 134 -8.27 5.20 -1.08
CA ASP A 134 -7.03 5.34 -0.32
C ASP A 134 -5.81 4.97 -1.16
N ASN A 135 -5.89 3.89 -1.94
CA ASN A 135 -4.80 3.48 -2.82
C ASN A 135 -4.59 4.46 -3.98
N ALA A 136 -5.64 5.13 -4.46
CA ALA A 136 -5.51 6.18 -5.47
C ALA A 136 -4.75 7.40 -4.93
N VAL A 137 -5.06 7.84 -3.70
CA VAL A 137 -4.33 8.92 -3.03
C VAL A 137 -2.86 8.53 -2.80
N LEU A 138 -2.62 7.31 -2.35
CA LEU A 138 -1.27 6.77 -2.19
C LEU A 138 -0.48 6.70 -3.49
N LEU A 139 -1.15 6.31 -4.58
CA LEU A 139 -0.54 6.25 -5.91
C LEU A 139 -0.13 7.64 -6.36
N ALA A 140 -1.02 8.63 -6.22
CA ALA A 140 -0.72 10.02 -6.55
C ALA A 140 0.45 10.56 -5.71
N ALA A 141 0.47 10.29 -4.40
CA ALA A 141 1.57 10.68 -3.53
C ALA A 141 2.90 10.00 -3.92
N SER A 142 2.85 8.72 -4.29
CA SER A 142 4.04 8.00 -4.76
C SER A 142 4.56 8.59 -6.07
N LEU A 143 3.68 8.82 -7.06
CA LEU A 143 4.02 9.48 -8.33
C LEU A 143 4.57 10.90 -8.14
N TYR A 144 4.04 11.64 -7.17
CA TYR A 144 4.62 12.93 -6.83
C TYR A 144 6.09 12.79 -6.42
N PHE A 145 6.44 11.83 -5.56
CA PHE A 145 7.83 11.59 -5.15
C PHE A 145 8.70 10.91 -6.22
N THR A 146 8.14 10.26 -7.24
CA THR A 146 8.93 9.79 -8.39
C THR A 146 9.52 10.94 -9.19
N VAL A 147 8.78 12.05 -9.30
CA VAL A 147 9.23 13.25 -10.01
C VAL A 147 9.97 14.21 -9.09
N ARG A 148 9.42 14.44 -7.89
CA ARG A 148 9.95 15.43 -6.94
C ARG A 148 11.25 14.98 -6.27
N GLY A 149 11.42 13.67 -6.06
CA GLY A 149 12.51 13.10 -5.27
C GLY A 149 12.45 13.49 -3.79
N CYS A 150 13.60 13.44 -3.10
CA CYS A 150 13.65 13.68 -1.65
C CYS A 150 13.42 15.14 -1.23
N VAL A 151 13.78 16.09 -2.10
CA VAL A 151 13.85 17.54 -1.83
C VAL A 151 14.88 17.93 -0.78
N ALA A 152 14.62 17.58 0.48
CA ALA A 152 15.42 17.95 1.64
C ALA A 152 15.36 16.83 2.68
N TYR A 153 16.26 16.93 3.67
CA TYR A 153 16.26 16.08 4.87
C TYR A 153 16.18 14.57 4.57
N GLY A 154 16.90 14.10 3.56
CA GLY A 154 17.12 12.67 3.33
C GLY A 154 18.49 12.37 2.72
N LEU A 155 18.80 11.09 2.60
CA LEU A 155 20.11 10.59 2.19
C LEU A 155 20.50 11.02 0.76
N ASP A 156 19.52 11.22 -0.12
CA ASP A 156 19.69 11.75 -1.47
C ASP A 156 20.38 13.11 -1.47
N ASN A 157 20.12 13.95 -0.47
CA ASN A 157 20.76 15.26 -0.35
C ASN A 157 22.23 15.17 0.06
N LEU A 158 22.63 14.10 0.76
CA LEU A 158 24.02 13.85 1.14
C LEU A 158 24.83 13.22 0.00
N MET A 159 24.15 12.57 -0.94
CA MET A 159 24.76 11.78 -2.01
C MET A 159 24.13 12.09 -3.38
N ALA A 160 23.88 13.37 -3.67
CA ALA A 160 23.07 13.80 -4.82
C ALA A 160 23.55 13.24 -6.17
N GLY A 161 24.87 13.09 -6.37
CA GLY A 161 25.45 12.54 -7.60
C GLY A 161 25.20 11.04 -7.83
N TRP A 162 24.66 10.33 -6.84
CA TRP A 162 24.33 8.90 -6.92
C TRP A 162 22.84 8.66 -7.18
N VAL A 163 22.01 9.71 -7.08
CA VAL A 163 20.56 9.60 -7.23
C VAL A 163 20.22 9.37 -8.70
N ILE A 164 19.50 8.29 -8.96
CA ILE A 164 19.01 7.99 -10.31
C ILE A 164 17.68 8.70 -10.51
N TRP A 165 17.66 9.63 -11.45
CA TRP A 165 16.47 10.36 -11.87
C TRP A 165 15.82 9.68 -13.07
N LEU A 166 14.49 9.66 -13.06
CA LEU A 166 13.69 9.04 -14.13
C LEU A 166 13.16 10.08 -15.13
N PHE A 167 13.18 11.36 -14.76
CA PHE A 167 12.70 12.51 -15.53
C PHE A 167 13.58 13.73 -15.25
#